data_AF-A0A661K8E4-F1
#
_entry.id   AF-A0A661K8E4-F1
#
_cell.length_a   1.000
_cell.length_b   1.000
_cell.length_c   1.000
_cell.angle_alpha   90.00
_cell.angle_beta   90.00
_cell.angle_gamma   90.00
#
_symmetry.space_group_name_H-M   'P 1'
#
loop_
_entity.id
_entity.type
_entity.pdbx_description
1 polymer ?
#
loop_
_entity_poly.entity_id
_entity_poly.type
_entity_poly.pdbx_seq_one_letter_code
_entity_poly.pdbx_strand_id
1 'polypeptide(L)'
;MGKKLPKSLGTVRVPEQFQQVFIKAQEYVSRYFQNYKDNPKHGTIEISGERYILVRAASMSMEFFDLVISLYKNRGEKEAVNVAMGLLFDISHAVGKADAKAFHSKMKVFDPIEKLSAGPVHFAYSGWAFVDILPGSNPTPDENYYLIYDHPSSFEADAWLRHSRRAKFPVCIMNAGYSSGWCEESFGIPLVAVEIECRARGDKHCRFIMATPAKIEEYITKYSVKFHPIREKAEGLLIPEFFQRKRIEEELKKAQQELEERVKERTAELSKINLQLKREISERRQIEEALRQSEEKFRTLFEDSRDAIYITTREGNFIDANQSALDLFGYTREEMTGVNARQLYVNPKDARRFQKEIEQKGFVRDFEVKLRKKDGTEMDCLFTATVRRANDGSVLAYQGIIRDITERKRQEEQLAYMATHDTLTGLPNRMLFNDRLNLELAHA
;
A
#
# COMPACT_ATOMS: atom_id res chain seq x y z
N MET A 1 -65.04 15.65 -21.72
CA MET A 1 -65.24 14.69 -22.83
C MET A 1 -64.14 13.65 -22.79
N GLY A 2 -64.40 12.48 -22.19
CA GLY A 2 -63.45 11.37 -22.13
C GLY A 2 -63.37 10.66 -23.48
N LYS A 3 -62.29 10.86 -24.23
CA LYS A 3 -61.96 10.00 -25.38
C LYS A 3 -61.60 8.62 -24.83
N LYS A 4 -62.33 7.59 -25.26
CA LYS A 4 -62.07 6.17 -24.95
C LYS A 4 -60.61 5.84 -25.31
N LEU A 5 -59.89 5.21 -24.37
CA LEU A 5 -58.56 4.63 -24.59
C LEU A 5 -58.58 3.73 -25.84
N PRO A 6 -57.65 3.84 -26.82
CA PRO A 6 -57.46 2.83 -27.85
C PRO A 6 -57.29 1.45 -27.22
N LYS A 7 -58.16 0.51 -27.59
CA LYS A 7 -58.18 -0.85 -27.05
C LYS A 7 -57.00 -1.73 -27.49
N SER A 8 -56.18 -1.28 -28.45
CA SER A 8 -55.08 -2.07 -29.02
C SER A 8 -53.86 -1.21 -29.38
N LEU A 9 -52.68 -1.82 -29.31
CA LEU A 9 -51.43 -1.24 -29.78
C LEU A 9 -51.40 -1.23 -31.32
N GLY A 10 -51.01 -0.08 -31.89
CA GLY A 10 -50.89 0.12 -33.34
C GLY A 10 -49.51 0.58 -33.78
N THR A 11 -48.69 1.07 -32.86
CA THR A 11 -47.35 1.64 -33.15
C THR A 11 -46.19 0.80 -32.63
N VAL A 12 -46.49 -0.31 -31.96
CA VAL A 12 -45.52 -1.24 -31.36
C VAL A 12 -46.18 -2.60 -31.18
N ARG A 13 -45.40 -3.68 -31.22
CA ARG A 13 -45.83 -5.01 -30.77
C ARG A 13 -45.00 -5.43 -29.56
N VAL A 14 -45.66 -5.94 -28.52
CA VAL A 14 -45.02 -6.38 -27.29
C VAL A 14 -45.69 -7.67 -26.76
N PRO A 15 -44.97 -8.47 -25.94
CA PRO A 15 -45.55 -9.58 -25.19
C PRO A 15 -46.73 -9.14 -24.32
N GLU A 16 -47.69 -10.04 -24.10
CA GLU A 16 -48.95 -9.77 -23.41
C GLU A 16 -48.76 -9.07 -22.05
N GLN A 17 -47.78 -9.53 -21.27
CA GLN A 17 -47.43 -8.98 -19.96
C GLN A 17 -47.07 -7.49 -19.95
N PHE A 18 -46.64 -6.92 -21.09
CA PHE A 18 -46.27 -5.50 -21.19
C PHE A 18 -47.36 -4.64 -21.84
N GLN A 19 -48.40 -5.23 -22.43
CA GLN A 19 -49.36 -4.49 -23.28
C GLN A 19 -50.03 -3.32 -22.57
N GLN A 20 -50.47 -3.50 -21.32
CA GLN A 20 -51.19 -2.45 -20.58
C GLN A 20 -50.33 -1.19 -20.35
N VAL A 21 -49.04 -1.38 -20.08
CA VAL A 21 -48.12 -0.25 -19.89
C VAL A 21 -47.91 0.50 -21.20
N PHE A 22 -47.70 -0.23 -22.30
CA PHE A 22 -47.50 0.36 -23.62
C PHE A 22 -48.75 1.04 -24.19
N ILE A 23 -49.97 0.58 -23.86
CA ILE A 23 -51.21 1.25 -24.29
C ILE A 23 -51.26 2.67 -23.70
N LYS A 24 -50.97 2.82 -22.40
CA LYS A 24 -50.91 4.13 -21.73
C LYS A 24 -49.84 5.04 -22.36
N ALA A 25 -48.67 4.48 -22.65
CA ALA A 25 -47.60 5.23 -23.31
C ALA A 25 -47.99 5.67 -24.73
N GLN A 26 -48.61 4.79 -25.51
CA GLN A 26 -49.10 5.11 -26.85
C GLN A 26 -50.10 6.27 -26.84
N GLU A 27 -51.01 6.31 -25.86
CA GLU A 27 -51.95 7.42 -25.73
C GLU A 27 -51.28 8.76 -25.43
N TYR A 28 -50.26 8.72 -24.57
CA TYR A 28 -49.50 9.93 -24.26
C TYR A 28 -48.74 10.43 -25.48
N VAL A 29 -47.94 9.56 -26.09
CA VAL A 29 -47.11 9.89 -27.25
C VAL A 29 -47.98 10.30 -28.43
N SER A 30 -49.11 9.62 -28.67
CA SER A 30 -50.06 10.00 -29.73
C SER A 30 -50.58 11.43 -29.55
N ARG A 31 -50.97 11.81 -28.31
CA ARG A 31 -51.40 13.19 -28.02
C ARG A 31 -50.26 14.19 -28.19
N TYR A 32 -49.04 13.81 -27.81
CA TYR A 32 -47.86 14.66 -27.99
C TYR A 32 -47.65 15.00 -29.48
N PHE A 33 -47.69 14.00 -30.36
CA PHE A 33 -47.50 14.18 -31.81
C PHE A 33 -48.71 14.79 -32.53
N GLN A 34 -49.91 14.73 -31.96
CA GLN A 34 -51.08 15.42 -32.52
C GLN A 34 -50.96 16.95 -32.51
N ASN A 35 -50.15 17.52 -31.60
CA ASN A 35 -49.91 18.96 -31.52
C ASN A 35 -48.81 19.41 -32.49
N TYR A 36 -48.86 18.93 -33.74
CA TYR A 36 -47.95 19.31 -34.80
C TYR A 36 -48.31 20.69 -35.35
N LYS A 37 -47.31 21.55 -35.50
CA LYS A 37 -47.44 22.87 -36.15
C LYS A 37 -46.22 23.11 -37.03
N ASP A 38 -46.44 23.48 -38.28
CA ASP A 38 -45.39 23.97 -39.15
C ASP A 38 -45.66 25.41 -39.60
N ASN A 39 -44.59 26.17 -39.76
CA ASN A 39 -44.61 27.51 -40.33
C ASN A 39 -43.41 27.67 -41.28
N PRO A 40 -43.60 27.32 -42.57
CA PRO A 40 -42.54 27.44 -43.56
C PRO A 40 -42.00 28.87 -43.73
N LYS A 41 -42.80 29.91 -43.46
CA LYS A 41 -42.33 31.31 -43.53
C LYS A 41 -41.28 31.64 -42.49
N HIS A 42 -41.31 30.96 -41.34
CA HIS A 42 -40.29 31.06 -40.29
C HIS A 42 -39.37 29.82 -40.25
N GLY A 43 -39.51 28.91 -41.21
CA GLY A 43 -38.77 27.66 -41.29
C GLY A 43 -39.04 26.69 -40.14
N THR A 44 -40.17 26.82 -39.41
CA THR A 44 -40.43 26.05 -38.19
C THR A 44 -41.33 24.84 -38.36
N ILE A 45 -41.03 23.81 -37.56
CA ILE A 45 -41.78 22.59 -37.30
C ILE A 45 -41.67 22.40 -35.79
N GLU A 46 -42.81 22.33 -35.13
CA GLU A 46 -42.94 22.21 -33.69
C GLU A 46 -43.93 21.09 -33.34
N ILE A 47 -43.60 20.32 -32.31
CA ILE A 47 -44.49 19.27 -31.80
C ILE A 47 -44.56 19.46 -30.28
N SER A 48 -45.75 19.79 -29.79
CA SER A 48 -45.99 20.04 -28.35
C SER A 48 -44.99 21.03 -27.72
N GLY A 49 -44.62 22.08 -28.46
CA GLY A 49 -43.74 23.16 -28.01
C GLY A 49 -42.25 22.90 -28.18
N GLU A 50 -41.84 21.75 -28.70
CA GLU A 50 -40.44 21.45 -29.00
C GLU A 50 -40.16 21.63 -30.49
N ARG A 51 -38.96 22.10 -30.83
CA ARG A 51 -38.52 22.35 -32.20
C ARG A 51 -38.01 21.06 -32.85
N TYR A 52 -38.57 20.72 -34.02
CA TYR A 52 -38.14 19.57 -34.83
C TYR A 52 -37.55 20.00 -36.17
N ILE A 53 -36.75 19.12 -36.75
CA ILE A 53 -36.25 19.23 -38.13
C ILE A 53 -36.64 17.97 -38.91
N LEU A 54 -36.87 18.13 -40.22
CA LEU A 54 -37.04 17.00 -41.13
C LEU A 54 -35.70 16.74 -41.83
N VAL A 55 -35.25 15.49 -41.74
CA VAL A 55 -34.02 15.03 -42.39
C VAL A 55 -34.34 13.81 -43.25
N ARG A 56 -33.82 13.75 -44.48
CA ARG A 56 -34.03 12.60 -45.35
C ARG A 56 -33.28 11.38 -44.82
N ALA A 57 -33.98 10.25 -44.72
CA ALA A 57 -33.43 8.96 -44.29
C ALA A 57 -32.11 8.59 -44.98
N ALA A 58 -32.05 8.68 -46.32
CA ALA A 58 -30.85 8.35 -47.09
C ALA A 58 -29.68 9.33 -46.86
N SER A 59 -29.95 10.58 -46.48
CA SER A 59 -28.87 11.52 -46.15
C SER A 59 -28.12 11.10 -44.89
N MET A 60 -28.84 10.60 -43.87
CA MET A 60 -28.21 10.11 -42.64
C MET A 60 -27.66 8.69 -42.76
N SER A 61 -28.42 7.78 -43.37
CA SER A 61 -28.08 6.35 -43.37
C SER A 61 -27.08 5.94 -44.46
N MET A 62 -26.99 6.70 -45.56
CA MET A 62 -26.15 6.33 -46.71
C MET A 62 -25.14 7.41 -47.06
N GLU A 63 -25.57 8.64 -47.32
CA GLU A 63 -24.68 9.68 -47.86
C GLU A 63 -23.71 10.20 -46.81
N PHE A 64 -24.17 10.42 -45.58
CA PHE A 64 -23.29 10.73 -44.46
C PHE A 64 -22.27 9.61 -44.23
N PHE A 65 -22.73 8.36 -44.29
CA PHE A 65 -21.89 7.19 -44.13
C PHE A 65 -20.80 7.11 -45.21
N ASP A 66 -21.18 7.24 -46.49
CA ASP A 66 -20.26 7.28 -47.63
C ASP A 66 -19.28 8.47 -47.52
N LEU A 67 -19.74 9.64 -47.08
CA LEU A 67 -18.91 10.83 -46.87
C LEU A 67 -17.85 10.59 -45.80
N VAL A 68 -18.22 10.06 -44.62
CA VAL A 68 -17.25 9.76 -43.56
C VAL A 68 -16.24 8.72 -44.04
N ILE A 69 -16.69 7.66 -44.72
CA ILE A 69 -15.75 6.67 -45.29
C ILE A 69 -14.75 7.34 -46.23
N SER A 70 -15.20 8.25 -47.09
CA SER A 70 -14.33 8.96 -48.02
C SER A 70 -13.26 9.82 -47.32
N LEU A 71 -13.62 10.48 -46.20
CA LEU A 71 -12.72 11.33 -45.42
C LEU A 71 -11.62 10.53 -44.70
N TYR A 72 -11.93 9.29 -44.28
CA TYR A 72 -11.01 8.43 -43.53
C TYR A 72 -10.35 7.35 -44.38
N LYS A 73 -10.50 7.40 -45.71
CA LYS A 73 -9.95 6.39 -46.65
C LYS A 73 -8.44 6.14 -46.48
N ASN A 74 -7.68 7.16 -46.09
CA ASN A 74 -6.23 7.08 -45.88
C ASN A 74 -5.82 6.21 -44.67
N ARG A 75 -6.75 5.89 -43.77
CA ARG A 75 -6.52 5.05 -42.58
C ARG A 75 -6.91 3.58 -42.79
N GLY A 76 -7.40 3.24 -43.98
CA GLY A 76 -7.87 1.90 -44.31
C GLY A 76 -9.39 1.75 -44.22
N GLU A 77 -9.95 0.88 -45.07
CA GLU A 77 -11.41 0.72 -45.24
C GLU A 77 -12.12 0.30 -43.95
N LYS A 78 -11.51 -0.60 -43.17
CA LYS A 78 -12.08 -1.08 -41.90
C LYS A 78 -12.16 0.01 -40.85
N GLU A 79 -11.10 0.81 -40.68
CA GLU A 79 -11.10 1.92 -39.72
C GLU A 79 -12.11 2.99 -40.14
N ALA A 80 -12.18 3.34 -41.43
CA ALA A 80 -13.13 4.31 -41.95
C ALA A 80 -14.60 3.91 -41.71
N VAL A 81 -14.93 2.62 -41.91
CA VAL A 81 -16.25 2.07 -41.59
C VAL A 81 -16.55 2.15 -40.09
N ASN A 82 -15.60 1.77 -39.23
CA ASN A 82 -15.77 1.83 -37.77
C ASN A 82 -16.02 3.26 -37.29
N VAL A 83 -15.30 4.25 -37.83
CA VAL A 83 -15.51 5.67 -37.51
C VAL A 83 -16.90 6.14 -37.93
N ALA A 84 -17.33 5.81 -39.15
CA ALA A 84 -18.65 6.18 -39.65
C ALA A 84 -19.78 5.60 -38.79
N MET A 85 -19.68 4.31 -38.43
CA MET A 85 -20.64 3.66 -37.54
C MET A 85 -20.63 4.26 -36.14
N GLY A 86 -19.44 4.51 -35.56
CA GLY A 86 -19.30 5.12 -34.25
C GLY A 86 -19.98 6.47 -34.16
N LEU A 87 -19.75 7.35 -35.13
CA LEU A 87 -20.38 8.68 -35.17
C LEU A 87 -21.91 8.61 -35.25
N LEU A 88 -22.46 7.76 -36.13
CA LEU A 88 -23.91 7.58 -36.26
C LEU A 88 -24.53 7.00 -34.99
N PHE A 89 -23.85 6.04 -34.36
CA PHE A 89 -24.27 5.45 -33.10
C PHE A 89 -24.30 6.49 -31.99
N ASP A 90 -23.20 7.23 -31.78
CA ASP A 90 -23.04 8.18 -30.67
C ASP A 90 -24.04 9.33 -30.75
N ILE A 91 -24.25 9.89 -31.93
CA ILE A 91 -25.26 10.94 -32.14
C ILE A 91 -26.65 10.41 -31.80
N SER A 92 -26.99 9.22 -32.30
CA SER A 92 -28.31 8.64 -32.07
C SER A 92 -28.52 8.23 -30.61
N HIS A 93 -27.47 7.74 -29.96
CA HIS A 93 -27.44 7.40 -28.54
C HIS A 93 -27.72 8.63 -27.67
N ALA A 94 -27.05 9.75 -27.96
CA ALA A 94 -27.28 11.01 -27.26
C ALA A 94 -28.73 11.51 -27.46
N VAL A 95 -29.25 11.43 -28.68
CA VAL A 95 -30.66 11.80 -28.99
C VAL A 95 -31.63 10.91 -28.22
N GLY A 96 -31.47 9.58 -28.27
CA GLY A 96 -32.34 8.64 -27.57
C GLY A 96 -32.37 8.86 -26.06
N LYS A 97 -31.21 9.18 -25.46
CA LYS A 97 -31.10 9.52 -24.03
C LYS A 97 -31.80 10.84 -23.68
N ALA A 98 -31.61 11.87 -24.51
CA ALA A 98 -32.25 13.17 -24.32
C ALA A 98 -33.78 13.09 -24.44
N ASP A 99 -34.28 12.40 -25.47
CA ASP A 99 -35.71 12.19 -25.67
C ASP A 99 -36.31 11.36 -24.53
N ALA A 100 -35.63 10.30 -24.08
CA ALA A 100 -36.08 9.50 -22.94
C ALA A 100 -36.24 10.35 -21.68
N LYS A 101 -35.21 11.13 -21.33
CA LYS A 101 -35.25 12.02 -20.16
C LYS A 101 -36.42 13.02 -20.23
N ALA A 102 -36.62 13.62 -21.40
CA ALA A 102 -37.73 14.55 -21.62
C ALA A 102 -39.09 13.86 -21.46
N PHE A 103 -39.29 12.69 -22.07
CA PHE A 103 -40.54 11.95 -22.00
C PHE A 103 -40.82 11.37 -20.62
N HIS A 104 -39.82 10.83 -19.92
CA HIS A 104 -39.99 10.33 -18.55
C HIS A 104 -40.50 11.43 -17.62
N SER A 105 -39.91 12.62 -17.72
CA SER A 105 -40.34 13.80 -16.96
C SER A 105 -41.76 14.24 -17.33
N LYS A 106 -42.04 14.37 -18.64
CA LYS A 106 -43.35 14.80 -19.17
C LYS A 106 -44.48 13.80 -18.85
N MET A 107 -44.18 12.50 -18.80
CA MET A 107 -45.11 11.43 -18.45
C MET A 107 -45.21 11.17 -16.94
N LYS A 108 -44.25 11.68 -16.14
CA LYS A 108 -44.14 11.46 -14.68
C LYS A 108 -44.06 9.98 -14.30
N VAL A 109 -43.25 9.22 -15.02
CA VAL A 109 -43.03 7.78 -14.80
C VAL A 109 -41.71 7.52 -14.08
N PHE A 110 -41.69 6.52 -13.20
CA PHE A 110 -40.52 6.18 -12.38
C PHE A 110 -40.05 4.75 -12.58
N ASP A 111 -40.99 3.82 -12.79
CA ASP A 111 -40.71 2.41 -13.05
C ASP A 111 -39.96 2.22 -14.38
N PRO A 112 -38.91 1.37 -14.44
CA PRO A 112 -38.13 1.16 -15.66
C PRO A 112 -38.93 0.67 -16.87
N ILE A 113 -39.95 -0.17 -16.67
CA ILE A 113 -40.80 -0.68 -17.76
C ILE A 113 -41.74 0.42 -18.26
N GLU A 114 -42.30 1.23 -17.35
CA GLU A 114 -43.07 2.42 -17.72
C GLU A 114 -42.22 3.41 -18.52
N LYS A 115 -40.98 3.65 -18.10
CA LYS A 115 -40.01 4.49 -18.81
C LYS A 115 -39.64 3.95 -20.19
N LEU A 116 -39.41 2.64 -20.30
CA LEU A 116 -39.15 1.96 -21.57
C LEU A 116 -40.32 2.12 -22.54
N SER A 117 -41.56 2.02 -22.04
CA SER A 117 -42.75 1.86 -22.87
C SER A 117 -43.01 2.99 -23.87
N ALA A 118 -42.58 4.21 -23.55
CA ALA A 118 -42.72 5.36 -24.44
C ALA A 118 -41.70 5.36 -25.58
N GLY A 119 -40.56 4.69 -25.43
CA GLY A 119 -39.47 4.69 -26.42
C GLY A 119 -39.88 4.09 -27.75
N PRO A 120 -40.26 2.79 -27.79
CA PRO A 120 -40.72 2.14 -29.02
C PRO A 120 -41.88 2.85 -29.70
N VAL A 121 -42.78 3.46 -28.92
CA VAL A 121 -43.90 4.22 -29.49
C VAL A 121 -43.44 5.55 -30.08
N HIS A 122 -42.59 6.29 -29.36
CA HIS A 122 -41.96 7.51 -29.87
C HIS A 122 -41.20 7.23 -31.16
N PHE A 123 -40.44 6.13 -31.19
CA PHE A 123 -39.66 5.64 -32.33
C PHE A 123 -40.51 5.48 -33.61
N ALA A 124 -41.73 5.00 -33.46
CA ALA A 124 -42.67 4.87 -34.57
C ALA A 124 -43.22 6.23 -35.02
N TYR A 125 -43.59 7.09 -34.08
CA TYR A 125 -44.10 8.44 -34.39
C TYR A 125 -43.05 9.37 -35.01
N SER A 126 -41.78 9.24 -34.59
CA SER A 126 -40.66 9.99 -35.15
C SER A 126 -40.12 9.41 -36.45
N GLY A 127 -40.67 8.28 -36.92
CA GLY A 127 -40.33 7.69 -38.21
C GLY A 127 -39.01 6.90 -38.22
N TRP A 128 -38.50 6.49 -37.07
CA TRP A 128 -37.25 5.72 -36.97
C TRP A 128 -37.47 4.24 -37.30
N ALA A 129 -38.42 3.60 -36.64
CA ALA A 129 -38.86 2.24 -36.99
C ALA A 129 -40.16 1.86 -36.27
N PHE A 130 -40.78 0.79 -36.75
CA PHE A 130 -41.71 0.00 -35.94
C PHE A 130 -40.92 -0.97 -35.05
N VAL A 131 -41.32 -1.18 -33.80
CA VAL A 131 -40.65 -2.11 -32.88
C VAL A 131 -41.55 -3.28 -32.52
N ASP A 132 -41.03 -4.50 -32.66
CA ASP A 132 -41.67 -5.75 -32.25
C ASP A 132 -40.80 -6.44 -31.19
N ILE A 133 -41.16 -6.27 -29.91
CA ILE A 133 -40.46 -6.91 -28.78
C ILE A 133 -40.91 -8.37 -28.72
N LEU A 134 -39.96 -9.30 -28.67
CA LEU A 134 -40.27 -10.73 -28.73
C LEU A 134 -40.46 -11.34 -27.33
N PRO A 135 -41.26 -12.43 -27.19
CA PRO A 135 -41.55 -13.11 -25.90
C PRO A 135 -40.35 -13.68 -25.12
N GLY A 136 -39.15 -13.71 -25.71
CA GLY A 136 -37.91 -14.13 -25.03
C GLY A 136 -37.20 -13.01 -24.26
N SER A 137 -37.75 -11.80 -24.26
CA SER A 137 -37.15 -10.64 -23.60
C SER A 137 -37.36 -10.64 -22.08
N ASN A 138 -36.34 -10.18 -21.35
CA ASN A 138 -36.31 -9.99 -19.90
C ASN A 138 -35.64 -8.66 -19.52
N PRO A 139 -36.33 -7.51 -19.67
CA PRO A 139 -35.77 -6.20 -19.37
C PRO A 139 -35.75 -5.93 -17.85
N THR A 140 -34.71 -6.39 -17.14
CA THR A 140 -34.50 -6.16 -15.69
C THR A 140 -33.53 -5.01 -15.43
N PRO A 141 -33.66 -4.25 -14.33
CA PRO A 141 -32.74 -3.15 -13.99
C PRO A 141 -31.42 -3.64 -13.39
N ASP A 142 -30.86 -4.72 -13.93
CA ASP A 142 -29.64 -5.36 -13.45
C ASP A 142 -28.78 -5.92 -14.61
N GLU A 143 -27.68 -6.57 -14.28
CA GLU A 143 -26.75 -7.17 -15.24
C GLU A 143 -27.37 -8.24 -16.15
N ASN A 144 -28.54 -8.79 -15.79
CA ASN A 144 -29.27 -9.79 -16.58
C ASN A 144 -30.26 -9.17 -17.57
N TYR A 145 -30.23 -7.85 -17.75
CA TYR A 145 -31.04 -7.18 -18.78
C TYR A 145 -30.83 -7.85 -20.13
N TYR A 146 -31.94 -8.28 -20.73
CA TYR A 146 -31.97 -8.86 -22.05
C TYR A 146 -33.22 -8.41 -22.80
N LEU A 147 -33.05 -7.79 -23.95
CA LEU A 147 -34.16 -7.43 -24.84
C LEU A 147 -33.83 -7.95 -26.24
N ILE A 148 -34.77 -8.66 -26.84
CA ILE A 148 -34.68 -9.13 -28.22
C ILE A 148 -35.90 -8.63 -28.99
N TYR A 149 -35.65 -7.93 -30.08
CA TYR A 149 -36.71 -7.22 -30.80
C TYR A 149 -36.38 -7.07 -32.28
N ASP A 150 -37.44 -6.94 -33.09
CA ASP A 150 -37.35 -6.73 -34.52
C ASP A 150 -37.79 -5.31 -34.89
N HIS A 151 -37.16 -4.78 -35.94
CA HIS A 151 -37.62 -3.62 -36.69
C HIS A 151 -38.11 -4.07 -38.07
N PRO A 152 -39.43 -4.26 -38.26
CA PRO A 152 -40.00 -4.57 -39.57
C PRO A 152 -39.80 -3.46 -40.59
N SER A 153 -39.70 -2.21 -40.15
CA SER A 153 -39.67 -1.00 -41.00
C SER A 153 -38.65 0.02 -40.50
N SER A 154 -37.37 -0.36 -40.44
CA SER A 154 -36.27 0.57 -40.11
C SER A 154 -36.06 1.58 -41.25
N PHE A 155 -35.93 2.87 -40.91
CA PHE A 155 -35.62 3.91 -41.88
C PHE A 155 -34.26 3.71 -42.56
N GLU A 156 -33.28 3.15 -41.83
CA GLU A 156 -31.94 2.89 -42.35
C GLU A 156 -31.99 1.75 -43.38
N ALA A 157 -32.52 0.58 -42.99
CA ALA A 157 -32.63 -0.53 -43.93
C ALA A 157 -33.51 -0.19 -45.15
N ASP A 158 -34.61 0.54 -44.96
CA ASP A 158 -35.48 0.95 -46.05
C ASP A 158 -34.79 1.95 -46.99
N ALA A 159 -33.95 2.86 -46.47
CA ALA A 159 -33.16 3.76 -47.31
C ALA A 159 -32.23 2.97 -48.24
N TRP A 160 -31.50 1.99 -47.71
CA TRP A 160 -30.60 1.14 -48.50
C TRP A 160 -31.33 0.33 -49.57
N LEU A 161 -32.44 -0.32 -49.19
CA LEU A 161 -33.24 -1.14 -50.11
C LEU A 161 -33.85 -0.32 -51.25
N ARG A 162 -34.37 0.89 -50.96
CA ARG A 162 -34.97 1.77 -51.98
C ARG A 162 -33.96 2.29 -53.01
N HIS A 163 -32.67 2.32 -52.67
CA HIS A 163 -31.59 2.70 -53.58
C HIS A 163 -30.90 1.48 -54.20
N SER A 164 -31.49 0.28 -54.09
CA SER A 164 -30.97 -0.97 -54.62
C SER A 164 -29.53 -1.30 -54.18
N ARG A 165 -29.10 -0.80 -53.01
CA ARG A 165 -27.80 -1.16 -52.40
C ARG A 165 -28.01 -2.35 -51.47
N ARG A 166 -27.25 -3.41 -51.70
CA ARG A 166 -27.16 -4.54 -50.77
C ARG A 166 -26.04 -4.30 -49.78
N ALA A 167 -26.36 -4.31 -48.49
CA ALA A 167 -25.38 -4.12 -47.45
C ALA A 167 -24.55 -5.40 -47.19
N LYS A 168 -23.27 -5.24 -46.91
CA LYS A 168 -22.38 -6.33 -46.50
C LYS A 168 -22.45 -6.62 -44.99
N PHE A 169 -22.94 -5.65 -44.22
CA PHE A 169 -23.05 -5.67 -42.77
C PHE A 169 -24.41 -5.08 -42.34
N PRO A 170 -24.84 -5.27 -41.08
CA PRO A 170 -26.06 -4.65 -40.55
C PRO A 170 -25.96 -3.12 -40.57
N VAL A 171 -26.97 -2.42 -41.10
CA VAL A 171 -26.90 -0.97 -41.38
C VAL A 171 -27.75 -0.10 -40.46
N CYS A 172 -28.52 -0.69 -39.54
CA CYS A 172 -29.43 0.04 -38.68
C CYS A 172 -28.71 0.55 -37.41
N ILE A 173 -27.64 1.32 -37.64
CA ILE A 173 -26.70 1.77 -36.61
C ILE A 173 -27.33 2.84 -35.73
N MET A 174 -28.03 3.79 -36.35
CA MET A 174 -28.74 4.84 -35.63
C MET A 174 -29.88 4.25 -34.81
N ASN A 175 -30.63 3.28 -35.35
CA ASN A 175 -31.69 2.60 -34.61
C ASN A 175 -31.13 1.90 -33.35
N ALA A 176 -29.98 1.24 -33.46
CA ALA A 176 -29.28 0.65 -32.31
C ALA A 176 -28.87 1.72 -31.28
N GLY A 177 -28.26 2.82 -31.74
CA GLY A 177 -27.82 3.93 -30.90
C GLY A 177 -28.96 4.54 -30.10
N TYR A 178 -30.01 4.98 -30.78
CA TYR A 178 -31.17 5.58 -30.12
C TYR A 178 -31.82 4.62 -29.13
N SER A 179 -32.04 3.35 -29.51
CA SER A 179 -32.65 2.35 -28.63
C SER A 179 -31.81 2.14 -27.37
N SER A 180 -30.48 2.09 -27.51
CA SER A 180 -29.53 1.96 -26.40
C SER A 180 -29.62 3.15 -25.45
N GLY A 181 -29.63 4.38 -25.98
CA GLY A 181 -29.69 5.60 -25.18
C GLY A 181 -31.00 5.74 -24.41
N TRP A 182 -32.12 5.38 -25.06
CA TRP A 182 -33.42 5.39 -24.39
C TRP A 182 -33.49 4.37 -23.24
N CYS A 183 -33.00 3.15 -23.48
CA CYS A 183 -33.03 2.11 -22.46
C CYS A 183 -32.04 2.38 -21.33
N GLU A 184 -30.84 2.90 -21.62
CA GLU A 184 -29.87 3.30 -20.58
C GLU A 184 -30.50 4.31 -19.61
N GLU A 185 -31.20 5.33 -20.12
CA GLU A 185 -31.92 6.30 -19.28
C GLU A 185 -33.10 5.67 -18.52
N SER A 186 -33.79 4.71 -19.14
CA SER A 186 -34.97 4.06 -18.56
C SER A 186 -34.62 3.16 -17.37
N PHE A 187 -33.53 2.39 -17.48
CA PHE A 187 -33.12 1.39 -16.50
C PHE A 187 -31.99 1.85 -15.56
N GLY A 188 -31.29 2.93 -15.89
CA GLY A 188 -30.20 3.47 -15.07
C GLY A 188 -28.92 2.62 -15.08
N ILE A 189 -28.79 1.72 -16.07
CA ILE A 189 -27.61 0.87 -16.28
C ILE A 189 -27.11 1.01 -17.72
N PRO A 190 -25.79 0.85 -17.99
CA PRO A 190 -25.27 0.88 -19.35
C PRO A 190 -25.88 -0.23 -20.20
N LEU A 191 -26.45 0.12 -21.35
CA LEU A 191 -27.08 -0.82 -22.29
C LEU A 191 -26.62 -0.55 -23.72
N VAL A 192 -26.45 -1.64 -24.49
CA VAL A 192 -26.07 -1.61 -25.89
C VAL A 192 -26.95 -2.53 -26.70
N ALA A 193 -27.51 -2.03 -27.79
CA ALA A 193 -28.17 -2.80 -28.82
C ALA A 193 -27.19 -3.14 -29.96
N VAL A 194 -27.27 -4.37 -30.45
CA VAL A 194 -26.50 -4.85 -31.60
C VAL A 194 -27.46 -5.48 -32.60
N GLU A 195 -27.40 -5.03 -33.85
CA GLU A 195 -28.17 -5.61 -34.96
C GLU A 195 -27.51 -6.93 -35.42
N ILE A 196 -28.23 -8.03 -35.32
CA ILE A 196 -27.75 -9.38 -35.63
C ILE A 196 -28.25 -9.92 -36.98
N GLU A 197 -29.39 -9.42 -37.45
CA GLU A 197 -29.98 -9.71 -38.76
C GLU A 197 -30.47 -8.39 -39.35
N CYS A 198 -30.36 -8.20 -40.66
CA CYS A 198 -30.68 -6.92 -41.30
C CYS A 198 -31.38 -7.12 -42.66
N ARG A 199 -32.50 -6.44 -42.87
CA ARG A 199 -33.22 -6.46 -44.15
C ARG A 199 -32.36 -6.01 -45.32
N ALA A 200 -31.47 -5.03 -45.14
CA ALA A 200 -30.57 -4.55 -46.19
C ALA A 200 -29.51 -5.60 -46.62
N ARG A 201 -29.24 -6.63 -45.80
CA ARG A 201 -28.40 -7.78 -46.16
C ARG A 201 -29.16 -8.88 -46.90
N GLY A 202 -30.49 -8.84 -46.82
CA GLY A 202 -31.41 -9.84 -47.34
C GLY A 202 -32.11 -10.68 -46.27
N ASP A 203 -31.94 -10.36 -44.98
CA ASP A 203 -32.66 -11.05 -43.90
C ASP A 203 -34.15 -10.62 -43.86
N LYS A 204 -35.01 -11.38 -43.18
CA LYS A 204 -36.47 -11.13 -43.16
C LYS A 204 -36.85 -9.85 -42.39
N HIS A 205 -36.13 -9.57 -41.32
CA HIS A 205 -36.34 -8.43 -40.43
C HIS A 205 -34.99 -7.89 -39.94
N CYS A 206 -34.97 -6.65 -39.48
CA CYS A 206 -33.81 -6.12 -38.76
C CYS A 206 -33.93 -6.53 -37.29
N ARG A 207 -33.13 -7.48 -36.83
CA ARG A 207 -33.22 -8.04 -35.47
C ARG A 207 -32.11 -7.51 -34.59
N PHE A 208 -32.44 -7.18 -33.35
CA PHE A 208 -31.51 -6.66 -32.37
C PHE A 208 -31.53 -7.50 -31.10
N ILE A 209 -30.36 -7.59 -30.49
CA ILE A 209 -30.20 -8.00 -29.09
C ILE A 209 -29.66 -6.78 -28.34
N MET A 210 -30.28 -6.48 -27.20
CA MET A 210 -29.80 -5.46 -26.28
C MET A 210 -29.52 -6.07 -24.92
N ALA A 211 -28.37 -5.68 -24.36
CA ALA A 211 -27.87 -6.18 -23.08
C ALA A 211 -26.89 -5.19 -22.47
N THR A 212 -26.39 -5.50 -21.28
CA THR A 212 -25.24 -4.79 -20.72
C THR A 212 -23.98 -5.07 -21.57
N PRO A 213 -23.01 -4.13 -21.63
CA PRO A 213 -21.74 -4.35 -22.30
C PRO A 213 -20.96 -5.59 -21.82
N ALA A 214 -21.22 -6.05 -20.60
CA ALA A 214 -20.61 -7.26 -20.05
C ALA A 214 -21.23 -8.56 -20.60
N LYS A 215 -22.53 -8.58 -20.94
CA LYS A 215 -23.25 -9.79 -21.37
C LYS A 215 -23.62 -9.83 -22.84
N ILE A 216 -23.46 -8.74 -23.58
CA ILE A 216 -23.90 -8.66 -24.99
C ILE A 216 -23.25 -9.73 -25.88
N GLU A 217 -21.96 -9.99 -25.72
CA GLU A 217 -21.22 -11.02 -26.48
C GLU A 217 -21.72 -12.43 -26.16
N GLU A 218 -21.97 -12.71 -24.88
CA GLU A 218 -22.52 -13.99 -24.41
C GLU A 218 -23.89 -14.25 -25.05
N TYR A 219 -24.78 -13.26 -25.00
CA TYR A 219 -26.14 -13.40 -25.51
C TYR A 219 -26.20 -13.52 -27.05
N ILE A 220 -25.37 -12.77 -27.77
CA ILE A 220 -25.25 -12.91 -29.24
C ILE A 220 -24.74 -14.32 -29.60
N THR A 221 -23.75 -14.83 -28.86
CA THR A 221 -23.20 -16.17 -29.07
C THR A 221 -24.28 -17.23 -28.83
N LYS A 222 -25.01 -17.13 -27.71
CA LYS A 222 -26.10 -18.03 -27.35
C LYS A 222 -27.22 -18.03 -28.41
N TYR A 223 -27.58 -16.86 -28.94
CA TYR A 223 -28.56 -16.76 -30.03
C TYR A 223 -28.04 -17.42 -31.31
N SER A 224 -26.79 -17.15 -31.69
CA SER A 224 -26.17 -17.67 -32.92
C SER A 224 -26.08 -19.19 -32.90
N VAL A 225 -25.66 -19.80 -31.79
CA VAL A 225 -25.62 -21.26 -31.63
C VAL A 225 -27.01 -21.89 -31.78
N LYS A 226 -28.05 -21.23 -31.24
CA LYS A 226 -29.41 -21.76 -31.26
C LYS A 226 -30.09 -21.69 -32.63
N PHE A 227 -29.85 -20.63 -33.40
CA PHE A 227 -30.61 -20.34 -34.62
C PHE A 227 -29.78 -20.35 -35.91
N HIS A 228 -28.45 -20.26 -35.82
CA HIS A 228 -27.52 -20.25 -36.95
C HIS A 228 -26.30 -21.16 -36.71
N PRO A 229 -26.48 -22.47 -36.47
CA PRO A 229 -25.40 -23.37 -36.05
C PRO A 229 -24.28 -23.57 -37.10
N ILE A 230 -24.49 -23.16 -38.35
CA ILE A 230 -23.53 -23.29 -39.48
C ILE A 230 -22.77 -21.98 -39.75
N ARG A 231 -23.15 -20.85 -39.12
CA ARG A 231 -22.33 -19.63 -39.21
C ARG A 231 -21.12 -19.81 -38.28
N GLU A 232 -19.94 -20.08 -38.86
CA GLU A 232 -18.66 -19.87 -38.17
C GLU A 232 -18.66 -18.47 -37.55
N LYS A 233 -17.99 -18.34 -36.39
CA LYS A 233 -17.84 -17.16 -35.51
C LYS A 233 -18.32 -15.85 -36.12
N ALA A 234 -19.04 -15.06 -35.32
CA ALA A 234 -19.51 -13.68 -35.53
C ALA A 234 -18.49 -12.67 -36.16
N GLU A 235 -17.94 -12.98 -37.33
CA GLU A 235 -17.08 -12.11 -38.12
C GLU A 235 -18.00 -11.12 -38.83
N GLY A 236 -17.99 -9.88 -38.35
CA GLY A 236 -18.77 -8.78 -38.91
C GLY A 236 -19.91 -8.27 -38.03
N LEU A 237 -20.10 -8.82 -36.83
CA LEU A 237 -20.91 -8.17 -35.80
C LEU A 237 -20.07 -7.07 -35.13
N LEU A 238 -20.26 -5.84 -35.60
CA LEU A 238 -19.62 -4.67 -35.02
C LEU A 238 -20.35 -4.32 -33.72
N ILE A 239 -19.87 -4.87 -32.61
CA ILE A 239 -20.12 -4.28 -31.30
C ILE A 239 -19.43 -2.92 -31.33
N PRO A 240 -20.14 -1.78 -31.18
CA PRO A 240 -19.51 -0.47 -31.27
C PRO A 240 -18.32 -0.40 -30.30
N GLU A 241 -17.12 -0.13 -30.82
CA GLU A 241 -15.87 -0.03 -30.03
C GLU A 241 -16.02 0.93 -28.84
N PHE A 242 -16.95 1.89 -28.93
CA PHE A 242 -17.35 2.79 -27.85
C PHE A 242 -17.71 2.07 -26.54
N PHE A 243 -18.46 0.96 -26.57
CA PHE A 243 -18.80 0.25 -25.33
C PHE A 243 -17.63 -0.55 -24.76
N GLN A 244 -16.78 -1.10 -25.62
CA GLN A 244 -15.54 -1.74 -25.14
C GLN A 244 -14.60 -0.70 -24.53
N ARG A 245 -14.49 0.48 -25.13
CA ARG A 245 -13.69 1.59 -24.60
C ARG A 245 -14.24 2.10 -23.27
N LYS A 246 -15.55 2.33 -23.16
CA LYS A 246 -16.19 2.77 -21.92
C LYS A 246 -16.05 1.73 -20.81
N ARG A 247 -16.15 0.43 -21.14
CA ARG A 247 -15.89 -0.66 -20.19
C ARG A 247 -14.45 -0.62 -19.66
N ILE A 248 -13.47 -0.48 -20.56
CA ILE A 248 -12.05 -0.37 -20.20
C ILE A 248 -11.78 0.90 -19.37
N GLU A 249 -12.38 2.03 -19.72
CA GLU A 249 -12.22 3.29 -18.98
C GLU A 249 -12.82 3.20 -17.56
N GLU A 250 -13.98 2.55 -17.40
CA GLU A 250 -14.60 2.34 -16.08
C GLU A 250 -13.82 1.33 -15.23
N GLU A 251 -13.35 0.22 -15.82
CA GLU A 251 -12.47 -0.75 -15.15
C GLU A 251 -11.15 -0.11 -14.71
N LEU A 252 -10.53 0.69 -15.58
CA LEU A 252 -9.31 1.42 -15.29
C LEU A 252 -9.52 2.42 -14.15
N LYS A 253 -10.64 3.13 -14.15
CA LYS A 253 -10.98 4.09 -13.09
C LYS A 253 -11.15 3.41 -11.74
N LYS A 254 -11.86 2.27 -11.69
CA LYS A 254 -12.00 1.48 -10.46
C LYS A 254 -10.64 0.96 -9.97
N ALA A 255 -9.84 0.40 -10.88
CA ALA A 255 -8.50 -0.09 -10.53
C ALA A 255 -7.57 1.03 -10.02
N GLN A 256 -7.66 2.23 -10.59
CA GLN A 256 -6.93 3.41 -10.11
C GLN A 256 -7.36 3.81 -8.70
N GLN A 257 -8.66 3.86 -8.43
CA GLN A 257 -9.18 4.20 -7.09
C GLN A 257 -8.72 3.20 -6.02
N GLU A 258 -8.84 1.89 -6.31
CA GLU A 258 -8.36 0.85 -5.39
C GLU A 258 -6.84 0.89 -5.16
N LEU A 259 -6.08 1.27 -6.18
CA LEU A 259 -4.62 1.40 -6.07
C LEU A 259 -4.26 2.63 -5.22
N GLU A 260 -4.93 3.76 -5.41
CA GLU A 260 -4.72 4.96 -4.62
C GLU A 260 -5.00 4.73 -3.12
N GLU A 261 -6.08 4.02 -2.79
CA GLU A 261 -6.38 3.65 -1.40
C GLU A 261 -5.28 2.74 -0.82
N ARG A 262 -4.87 1.69 -1.54
CA ARG A 262 -3.79 0.80 -1.11
C ARG A 262 -2.45 1.52 -0.92
N VAL A 263 -2.11 2.46 -1.81
CA VAL A 263 -0.89 3.27 -1.69
C VAL A 263 -0.96 4.17 -0.47
N LYS A 264 -2.10 4.79 -0.20
CA LYS A 264 -2.30 5.64 0.97
C LYS A 264 -2.14 4.87 2.28
N GLU A 265 -2.73 3.68 2.38
CA GLU A 265 -2.60 2.80 3.54
C GLU A 265 -1.16 2.38 3.79
N ARG A 266 -0.47 1.85 2.77
CA ARG A 266 0.94 1.43 2.89
C ARG A 266 1.87 2.58 3.24
N THR A 267 1.62 3.77 2.69
CA THR A 267 2.46 4.95 2.95
C THR A 267 2.31 5.45 4.39
N ALA A 268 1.09 5.37 4.96
CA ALA A 268 0.84 5.70 6.36
C ALA A 268 1.55 4.71 7.30
N GLU A 269 1.49 3.42 7.01
CA GLU A 269 2.17 2.38 7.79
C GLU A 269 3.70 2.55 7.74
N LEU A 270 4.27 2.73 6.54
CA LEU A 270 5.70 2.98 6.35
C LEU A 270 6.18 4.23 7.07
N SER A 271 5.37 5.29 7.09
CA SER A 271 5.71 6.53 7.81
C SER A 271 5.77 6.31 9.32
N LYS A 272 4.86 5.50 9.87
CA LYS A 272 4.85 5.14 11.30
C LYS A 272 6.08 4.30 11.67
N ILE A 273 6.41 3.28 10.88
CA ILE A 273 7.58 2.43 11.09
C ILE A 273 8.87 3.25 11.01
N ASN A 274 8.99 4.14 10.02
CA ASN A 274 10.15 5.03 9.88
C ASN A 274 10.33 5.94 11.09
N LEU A 275 9.24 6.48 11.66
CA LEU A 275 9.32 7.31 12.86
C LEU A 275 9.80 6.50 14.07
N GLN A 276 9.34 5.26 14.21
CA GLN A 276 9.78 4.36 15.28
C GLN A 276 11.27 4.01 15.14
N LEU A 277 11.71 3.59 13.95
CA LEU A 277 13.12 3.28 13.69
C LEU A 277 14.04 4.48 13.96
N LYS A 278 13.61 5.69 13.58
CA LYS A 278 14.36 6.92 13.90
C LYS A 278 14.54 7.14 15.40
N ARG A 279 13.51 6.83 16.21
CA ARG A 279 13.59 6.94 17.67
C ARG A 279 14.54 5.90 18.26
N GLU A 280 14.39 4.63 17.87
CA GLU A 280 15.25 3.54 18.33
C GLU A 280 16.73 3.79 17.99
N ILE A 281 17.04 4.29 16.79
CA ILE A 281 18.41 4.66 16.40
C ILE A 281 18.95 5.81 17.27
N SER A 282 18.11 6.81 17.57
CA SER A 282 18.52 7.94 18.41
C SER A 282 18.83 7.49 19.85
N GLU A 283 17.96 6.66 20.43
CA GLU A 283 18.13 6.11 21.78
C GLU A 283 19.40 5.25 21.86
N ARG A 284 19.62 4.37 20.88
CA ARG A 284 20.81 3.53 20.82
C ARG A 284 22.10 4.35 20.77
N ARG A 285 22.13 5.41 19.95
CA ARG A 285 23.30 6.31 19.87
C ARG A 285 23.58 7.03 21.19
N GLN A 286 22.55 7.44 21.93
CA GLN A 286 22.73 8.07 23.24
C GLN A 286 23.31 7.08 24.27
N ILE A 287 22.84 5.83 24.25
CA ILE A 287 23.36 4.77 25.13
C ILE A 287 24.82 4.45 24.80
N GLU A 288 25.14 4.28 23.51
CA GLU A 288 26.51 4.01 23.07
C GLU A 288 27.48 5.14 23.45
N GLU A 289 27.07 6.41 23.28
CA GLU A 289 27.90 7.55 23.66
C GLU A 289 28.06 7.67 25.18
N ALA A 290 26.99 7.46 25.96
CA ALA A 290 27.07 7.46 27.42
C ALA A 290 27.98 6.33 27.95
N LEU A 291 27.93 5.16 27.33
CA LEU A 291 28.81 4.03 27.65
C LEU A 291 30.26 4.40 27.34
N ARG A 292 30.54 4.94 26.15
CA ARG A 292 31.88 5.37 25.75
C ARG A 292 32.46 6.41 26.71
N GLN A 293 31.69 7.43 27.08
CA GLN A 293 32.11 8.46 28.03
C GLN A 293 32.38 7.87 29.42
N SER A 294 31.58 6.90 29.87
CA SER A 294 31.81 6.20 31.14
C SER A 294 33.07 5.33 31.12
N GLU A 295 33.34 4.63 30.02
CA GLU A 295 34.56 3.83 29.84
C GLU A 295 35.82 4.70 29.77
N GLU A 296 35.78 5.81 29.01
CA GLU A 296 36.87 6.78 28.95
C GLU A 296 37.15 7.37 30.35
N LYS A 297 36.11 7.79 31.07
CA LYS A 297 36.25 8.30 32.44
C LYS A 297 36.83 7.26 33.40
N PHE A 298 36.37 6.02 33.34
CA PHE A 298 36.92 4.93 34.17
C PHE A 298 38.40 4.68 33.83
N ARG A 299 38.74 4.63 32.54
CA ARG A 299 40.12 4.43 32.08
C ARG A 299 41.04 5.54 32.56
N THR A 300 40.64 6.81 32.44
CA THR A 300 41.42 7.95 32.95
C THR A 300 41.63 7.86 34.45
N LEU A 301 40.58 7.58 35.24
CA LEU A 301 40.73 7.46 36.70
C LEU A 301 41.60 6.26 37.13
N PHE A 302 41.52 5.16 36.39
CA PHE A 302 42.34 3.97 36.64
C PHE A 302 43.82 4.25 36.33
N GLU A 303 44.12 4.80 35.15
CA GLU A 303 45.48 5.07 34.70
C GLU A 303 46.16 6.22 35.47
N ASP A 304 45.44 7.30 35.78
CA ASP A 304 46.00 8.48 36.46
C ASP A 304 46.14 8.31 37.99
N SER A 305 45.67 7.19 38.55
CA SER A 305 45.82 6.91 39.98
C SER A 305 47.29 6.75 40.38
N ARG A 306 47.72 7.46 41.41
CA ARG A 306 49.08 7.35 41.99
C ARG A 306 49.34 6.03 42.73
N ASP A 307 48.27 5.41 43.24
CA ASP A 307 48.38 4.08 43.83
C ASP A 307 48.45 3.03 42.71
N ALA A 308 49.25 1.98 42.92
CA ALA A 308 49.30 0.84 42.01
C ALA A 308 48.00 0.04 42.12
N ILE A 309 47.14 0.13 41.10
CA ILE A 309 45.87 -0.59 41.01
C ILE A 309 46.06 -1.83 40.13
N TYR A 310 45.53 -2.97 40.57
CA TYR A 310 45.59 -4.22 39.83
C TYR A 310 44.28 -4.98 39.88
N ILE A 311 44.10 -5.83 38.86
CA ILE A 311 43.07 -6.85 38.77
C ILE A 311 43.75 -8.17 38.42
N THR A 312 43.52 -9.23 39.18
CA THR A 312 44.09 -10.56 38.93
C THR A 312 43.02 -11.64 38.92
N THR A 313 43.28 -12.75 38.22
CA THR A 313 42.49 -13.97 38.34
C THR A 313 42.66 -14.56 39.74
N ARG A 314 41.80 -15.53 40.10
CA ARG A 314 41.93 -16.28 41.35
C ARG A 314 43.29 -16.98 41.49
N GLU A 315 43.87 -17.41 40.38
CA GLU A 315 45.17 -18.09 40.28
C GLU A 315 46.35 -17.11 40.40
N GLY A 316 46.08 -15.80 40.36
CA GLY A 316 47.07 -14.73 40.51
C GLY A 316 47.61 -14.18 39.21
N ASN A 317 47.06 -14.53 38.04
CA ASN A 317 47.50 -13.93 36.77
C ASN A 317 46.93 -12.50 36.65
N PHE A 318 47.74 -11.52 36.24
CA PHE A 318 47.24 -10.16 36.03
C PHE A 318 46.28 -10.11 34.84
N ILE A 319 45.08 -9.58 35.08
CA ILE A 319 44.08 -9.27 34.07
C ILE A 319 44.30 -7.84 33.58
N ASP A 320 44.51 -6.91 34.51
CA ASP A 320 44.79 -5.51 34.20
C ASP A 320 45.58 -4.87 35.35
N ALA A 321 46.34 -3.83 35.03
CA ALA A 321 47.14 -3.05 35.96
C ALA A 321 47.31 -1.63 35.41
N ASN A 322 47.20 -0.63 36.27
CA ASN A 322 47.39 0.76 35.86
C ASN A 322 48.88 1.12 35.70
N GLN A 323 49.16 2.27 35.10
CA GLN A 323 50.55 2.74 34.91
C GLN A 323 51.37 2.77 36.22
N SER A 324 50.79 3.21 37.34
CA SER A 324 51.49 3.22 38.64
C SER A 324 51.90 1.83 39.12
N ALA A 325 51.12 0.78 38.81
CA ALA A 325 51.51 -0.60 39.11
C ALA A 325 52.67 -1.07 38.22
N LEU A 326 52.65 -0.73 36.93
CA LEU A 326 53.73 -1.03 36.01
C LEU A 326 55.04 -0.39 36.48
N ASP A 327 54.99 0.90 36.83
CA ASP A 327 56.12 1.68 37.33
C ASP A 327 56.63 1.14 38.68
N LEU A 328 55.73 0.76 39.59
CA LEU A 328 56.09 0.23 40.91
C LEU A 328 56.91 -1.06 40.80
N PHE A 329 56.47 -2.00 39.95
CA PHE A 329 57.09 -3.30 39.81
C PHE A 329 58.19 -3.37 38.75
N GLY A 330 58.27 -2.37 37.86
CA GLY A 330 59.26 -2.29 36.78
C GLY A 330 58.97 -3.21 35.59
N TYR A 331 57.69 -3.51 35.32
CA TYR A 331 57.27 -4.31 34.17
C TYR A 331 56.62 -3.43 33.11
N THR A 332 56.77 -3.79 31.84
CA THR A 332 55.93 -3.24 30.77
C THR A 332 54.52 -3.85 30.82
N ARG A 333 53.55 -3.21 30.15
CA ARG A 333 52.17 -3.70 30.11
C ARG A 333 52.08 -5.08 29.47
N GLU A 334 52.82 -5.30 28.40
CA GLU A 334 52.90 -6.56 27.67
C GLU A 334 53.46 -7.67 28.56
N GLU A 335 54.50 -7.38 29.35
CA GLU A 335 55.10 -8.34 30.27
C GLU A 335 54.18 -8.64 31.46
N MET A 336 53.52 -7.62 32.03
CA MET A 336 52.71 -7.77 33.26
C MET A 336 51.60 -8.80 33.10
N THR A 337 50.96 -8.88 31.93
CA THR A 337 49.91 -9.88 31.66
C THR A 337 50.41 -11.33 31.72
N GLY A 338 51.70 -11.56 31.50
CA GLY A 338 52.35 -12.88 31.64
C GLY A 338 52.87 -13.18 33.05
N VAL A 339 52.87 -12.19 33.95
CA VAL A 339 53.34 -12.35 35.33
C VAL A 339 52.23 -12.93 36.20
N ASN A 340 52.60 -13.89 37.06
CA ASN A 340 51.71 -14.33 38.13
C ASN A 340 52.08 -13.61 39.43
N ALA A 341 51.13 -12.89 40.02
CA ALA A 341 51.31 -12.09 41.23
C ALA A 341 51.89 -12.91 42.40
N ARG A 342 51.67 -14.22 42.47
CA ARG A 342 52.23 -15.08 43.53
C ARG A 342 53.76 -15.17 43.46
N GLN A 343 54.36 -14.95 42.29
CA GLN A 343 55.81 -14.95 42.09
C GLN A 343 56.47 -13.67 42.62
N LEU A 344 55.69 -12.60 42.81
CA LEU A 344 56.18 -11.33 43.31
C LEU A 344 56.38 -11.35 44.84
N TYR A 345 55.83 -12.33 45.56
CA TYR A 345 56.00 -12.44 47.01
C TYR A 345 57.39 -12.98 47.36
N VAL A 346 58.13 -12.27 48.22
CA VAL A 346 59.42 -12.76 48.75
C VAL A 346 59.23 -14.05 49.55
N ASN A 347 58.12 -14.13 50.31
CA ASN A 347 57.73 -15.32 51.06
C ASN A 347 56.46 -15.94 50.48
N PRO A 348 56.54 -17.13 49.85
CA PRO A 348 55.38 -17.81 49.26
C PRO A 348 54.24 -18.15 50.25
N LYS A 349 54.52 -18.16 51.57
CA LYS A 349 53.48 -18.37 52.60
C LYS A 349 52.53 -17.17 52.68
N ASP A 350 53.00 -15.96 52.38
CA ASP A 350 52.20 -14.74 52.47
C ASP A 350 51.16 -14.65 51.34
N ALA A 351 51.48 -15.17 50.14
CA ALA A 351 50.50 -15.30 49.05
C ALA A 351 49.32 -16.22 49.42
N ARG A 352 49.61 -17.33 50.11
CA ARG A 352 48.56 -18.25 50.62
C ARG A 352 47.75 -17.62 51.74
N ARG A 353 48.40 -16.85 52.63
CA ARG A 353 47.74 -16.11 53.71
C ARG A 353 46.77 -15.08 53.13
N PHE A 354 47.22 -14.28 52.16
CA PHE A 354 46.39 -13.31 51.45
C PHE A 354 45.16 -13.97 50.82
N GLN A 355 45.37 -15.04 50.04
CA GLN A 355 44.27 -15.72 49.35
C GLN A 355 43.23 -16.28 50.33
N LYS A 356 43.69 -16.93 51.42
CA LYS A 356 42.79 -17.44 52.45
C LYS A 356 41.97 -16.31 53.07
N GLU A 357 42.61 -15.20 53.42
CA GLU A 357 41.95 -14.10 54.11
C GLU A 357 40.94 -13.37 53.21
N ILE A 358 41.29 -13.08 51.96
CA ILE A 358 40.40 -12.39 51.02
C ILE A 358 39.22 -13.28 50.59
N GLU A 359 39.43 -14.59 50.38
CA GLU A 359 38.34 -15.51 50.04
C GLU A 359 37.38 -15.73 51.22
N GLN A 360 37.89 -15.71 52.47
CA GLN A 360 37.07 -15.86 53.68
C GLN A 360 36.29 -14.60 54.05
N LYS A 361 36.95 -13.43 54.05
CA LYS A 361 36.36 -12.18 54.52
C LYS A 361 35.69 -11.35 53.40
N GLY A 362 35.99 -11.66 52.15
CA GLY A 362 35.56 -10.86 50.99
C GLY A 362 36.45 -9.65 50.68
N PHE A 363 37.37 -9.31 51.60
CA PHE A 363 38.31 -8.21 51.45
C PHE A 363 39.52 -8.40 52.37
N VAL A 364 40.60 -7.67 52.08
CA VAL A 364 41.70 -7.42 52.99
C VAL A 364 42.01 -5.93 53.01
N ARG A 365 42.43 -5.42 54.15
CA ARG A 365 42.87 -4.03 54.34
C ARG A 365 44.19 -4.04 55.06
N ASP A 366 45.05 -3.11 54.67
CA ASP A 366 46.35 -2.89 55.31
C ASP A 366 47.17 -4.19 55.49
N PHE A 367 47.12 -5.07 54.50
CA PHE A 367 47.79 -6.36 54.55
C PHE A 367 49.26 -6.19 54.14
N GLU A 368 50.15 -6.20 55.12
CA GLU A 368 51.58 -6.00 54.91
C GLU A 368 52.29 -7.27 54.41
N VAL A 369 53.06 -7.11 53.34
CA VAL A 369 53.88 -8.16 52.73
C VAL A 369 55.14 -7.59 52.11
N LYS A 370 56.18 -8.42 52.00
CA LYS A 370 57.36 -8.09 51.19
C LYS A 370 57.21 -8.62 49.77
N LEU A 371 57.30 -7.73 48.80
CA LEU A 371 57.30 -8.07 47.38
C LEU A 371 58.66 -7.81 46.74
N ARG A 372 58.85 -8.40 45.57
CA ARG A 372 60.05 -8.25 44.74
C ARG A 372 59.69 -7.64 43.40
N LYS A 373 60.45 -6.62 43.00
CA LYS A 373 60.39 -5.99 41.67
C LYS A 373 61.08 -6.87 40.61
N LYS A 374 60.91 -6.53 39.33
CA LYS A 374 61.58 -7.22 38.21
C LYS A 374 63.11 -7.20 38.34
N ASP A 375 63.67 -6.11 38.85
CA ASP A 375 65.12 -5.93 39.05
C ASP A 375 65.68 -6.68 40.27
N GLY A 376 64.82 -7.36 41.03
CA GLY A 376 65.18 -8.10 42.24
C GLY A 376 65.10 -7.31 43.54
N THR A 377 64.82 -6.01 43.49
CA THR A 377 64.68 -5.16 44.68
C THR A 377 63.47 -5.59 45.51
N GLU A 378 63.68 -5.75 46.82
CA GLU A 378 62.58 -6.06 47.76
C GLU A 378 61.97 -4.78 48.33
N MET A 379 60.65 -4.76 48.44
CA MET A 379 59.86 -3.64 48.95
C MET A 379 58.82 -4.12 49.97
N ASP A 380 58.64 -3.34 51.03
CA ASP A 380 57.55 -3.50 51.97
C ASP A 380 56.29 -2.88 51.36
N CYS A 381 55.28 -3.70 51.11
CA CYS A 381 54.05 -3.31 50.46
C CYS A 381 52.83 -3.48 51.37
N LEU A 382 51.89 -2.57 51.24
CA LEU A 382 50.61 -2.57 51.93
C LEU A 382 49.46 -2.82 50.95
N PHE A 383 48.70 -3.89 51.16
CA PHE A 383 47.63 -4.30 50.24
C PHE A 383 46.26 -3.95 50.82
N THR A 384 45.41 -3.35 49.98
CA THR A 384 43.98 -3.30 50.20
C THR A 384 43.26 -3.86 48.98
N ALA A 385 42.54 -4.97 49.14
CA ALA A 385 41.94 -5.70 48.02
C ALA A 385 40.57 -6.26 48.35
N THR A 386 39.76 -6.48 47.31
CA THR A 386 38.42 -7.04 47.38
C THR A 386 38.27 -8.17 46.37
N VAL A 387 37.41 -9.14 46.67
CA VAL A 387 37.07 -10.21 45.72
C VAL A 387 35.81 -9.87 44.92
N ARG A 388 35.89 -10.01 43.60
CA ARG A 388 34.72 -10.02 42.72
C ARG A 388 34.22 -11.45 42.55
N ARG A 389 32.92 -11.66 42.74
CA ARG A 389 32.24 -12.96 42.60
C ARG A 389 31.23 -12.93 41.46
N ALA A 390 31.02 -14.06 40.80
CA ALA A 390 29.92 -14.26 39.87
C ALA A 390 28.60 -14.49 40.62
N ASN A 391 27.49 -14.50 39.88
CA ASN A 391 26.14 -14.76 40.43
C ASN A 391 26.01 -16.15 41.10
N ASP A 392 26.87 -17.10 40.74
CA ASP A 392 26.93 -18.45 41.32
C ASP A 392 27.85 -18.54 42.56
N GLY A 393 28.44 -17.42 43.00
CA GLY A 393 29.33 -17.34 44.16
C GLY A 393 30.81 -17.67 43.88
N SER A 394 31.15 -18.11 42.66
CA SER A 394 32.52 -18.38 42.25
C SER A 394 33.37 -17.09 42.21
N VAL A 395 34.67 -17.21 42.49
CA VAL A 395 35.60 -16.06 42.49
C VAL A 395 36.01 -15.75 41.06
N LEU A 396 35.64 -14.57 40.57
CA LEU A 396 36.00 -14.09 39.23
C LEU A 396 37.38 -13.43 39.21
N ALA A 397 37.64 -12.53 40.15
CA ALA A 397 38.88 -11.76 40.19
C ALA A 397 39.15 -11.19 41.59
N TYR A 398 40.42 -10.87 41.85
CA TYR A 398 40.81 -9.96 42.92
C TYR A 398 41.13 -8.60 42.32
N GLN A 399 40.64 -7.53 42.94
CA GLN A 399 41.01 -6.17 42.58
C GLN A 399 41.49 -5.44 43.83
N GLY A 400 42.56 -4.68 43.70
CA GLY A 400 43.13 -4.00 44.86
C GLY A 400 44.13 -2.93 44.50
N ILE A 401 44.61 -2.28 45.55
CA ILE A 401 45.67 -1.30 45.49
C ILE A 401 46.87 -1.79 46.29
N ILE A 402 48.06 -1.45 45.81
CA ILE A 402 49.35 -1.73 46.44
C ILE A 402 50.04 -0.40 46.70
N ARG A 403 50.51 -0.20 47.93
CA ARG A 403 51.35 0.94 48.29
C ARG A 403 52.70 0.47 48.76
N ASP A 404 53.76 1.06 48.22
CA ASP A 404 55.11 0.90 48.75
C ASP A 404 55.24 1.73 50.03
N ILE A 405 55.50 1.05 51.14
CA ILE A 405 55.72 1.64 52.46
C ILE A 405 57.18 1.46 52.92
N THR A 406 58.08 1.06 52.02
CA THR A 406 59.50 0.82 52.34
C THR A 406 60.15 2.07 52.90
N GLU A 407 60.00 3.21 52.22
CA GLU A 407 60.58 4.48 52.69
C GLU A 407 59.96 4.92 54.02
N ARG A 408 58.63 4.78 54.15
CA ARG A 408 57.93 5.07 55.40
C ARG A 408 58.45 4.22 56.56
N LYS A 409 58.63 2.91 56.35
CA LYS A 409 59.19 2.01 57.37
C LYS A 409 60.63 2.34 57.72
N ARG A 410 61.47 2.68 56.73
CA ARG A 410 62.85 3.13 56.97
C ARG A 410 62.88 4.41 57.80
N GLN A 411 62.00 5.37 57.51
CA GLN A 411 61.87 6.59 58.30
C GLN A 411 61.39 6.31 59.72
N GLU A 412 60.38 5.44 59.89
CA GLU A 412 59.87 5.02 61.21
C GLU A 412 60.95 4.29 62.03
N GLU A 413 61.70 3.37 61.42
CA GLU A 413 62.83 2.66 62.05
C GLU A 413 63.98 3.60 62.39
N GLN A 414 64.32 4.55 61.51
CA GLN A 414 65.35 5.56 61.77
C GLN A 414 64.95 6.46 62.94
N LEU A 415 63.68 6.91 62.99
CA LEU A 415 63.15 7.67 64.12
C LEU A 415 63.16 6.86 65.42
N ALA A 416 62.76 5.59 65.37
CA ALA A 416 62.80 4.69 66.53
C ALA A 416 64.24 4.42 67.01
N TYR A 417 65.18 4.29 66.08
CA TYR A 417 66.60 4.14 66.39
C TYR A 417 67.17 5.41 67.03
N MET A 418 66.89 6.59 66.46
CA MET A 418 67.29 7.89 67.03
C MET A 418 66.64 8.14 68.41
N ALA A 419 65.44 7.60 68.66
CA ALA A 419 64.79 7.68 69.97
C ALA A 419 65.46 6.82 71.04
N THR A 420 66.24 5.79 70.65
CA THR A 420 66.84 4.80 71.58
C THR A 420 68.37 4.84 71.61
N HIS A 421 69.02 5.49 70.65
CA HIS A 421 70.48 5.59 70.51
C HIS A 421 70.92 7.04 70.34
N ASP A 422 72.12 7.38 70.85
CA ASP A 422 72.73 8.69 70.69
C ASP A 422 73.23 8.88 69.24
N THR A 423 72.85 9.99 68.62
CA THR A 423 73.09 10.24 67.18
C THR A 423 74.56 10.47 66.82
N LEU A 424 75.42 10.80 67.80
CA LEU A 424 76.84 11.09 67.58
C LEU A 424 77.73 9.86 67.84
N THR A 425 77.34 9.01 68.79
CA THR A 425 78.17 7.89 69.26
C THR A 425 77.63 6.51 68.85
N GLY A 426 76.36 6.41 68.44
CA GLY A 426 75.70 5.15 68.13
C GLY A 426 75.45 4.23 69.34
N LEU A 427 75.76 4.70 70.55
CA LEU A 427 75.55 3.97 71.80
C LEU A 427 74.10 4.14 72.28
N PRO A 428 73.53 3.15 73.02
CA PRO A 428 72.25 3.29 73.70
C PRO A 428 72.17 4.61 74.48
N ASN A 429 71.12 5.39 74.24
CA ASN A 429 70.93 6.64 74.97
C ASN A 429 70.46 6.36 76.41
N ARG A 430 70.39 7.40 77.24
CA ARG A 430 69.99 7.26 78.66
C ARG A 430 68.62 6.58 78.83
N MET A 431 67.71 6.74 77.88
CA MET A 431 66.38 6.12 77.92
C MET A 431 66.48 4.60 77.77
N LEU A 432 67.15 4.12 76.71
CA LEU A 432 67.33 2.68 76.48
C LEU A 432 68.20 2.02 77.56
N PHE A 433 69.22 2.74 78.07
CA PHE A 433 70.06 2.25 79.16
C PHE A 433 69.28 2.05 80.46
N ASN A 434 68.50 3.05 80.88
CA ASN A 434 67.68 2.95 82.09
C ASN A 434 66.59 1.87 81.96
N ASP A 435 65.98 1.73 80.78
CA ASP A 435 64.94 0.73 80.53
C ASP A 435 65.51 -0.70 80.65
N ARG A 436 66.68 -0.97 80.06
CA ARG A 436 67.37 -2.26 80.22
C ARG A 436 67.90 -2.49 81.62
N LEU A 437 68.44 -1.46 82.29
CA LEU A 437 68.91 -1.57 83.68
C LEU A 437 67.76 -1.93 84.63
N ASN A 438 66.58 -1.32 84.45
CA ASN A 438 65.39 -1.63 85.23
C ASN A 438 64.86 -3.04 84.95
N LEU A 439 64.91 -3.52 83.70
CA LEU A 439 64.54 -4.90 83.35
C LEU A 439 65.48 -5.92 84.01
N GLU A 440 66.79 -5.70 83.98
CA GLU A 440 67.76 -6.60 84.63
C GLU A 440 67.64 -6.56 86.17
N LEU A 441 67.40 -5.39 86.77
CA LEU A 441 67.13 -5.26 88.21
C LEU A 441 65.81 -5.90 88.66
N ALA A 442 64.85 -6.10 87.75
CA ALA A 442 63.59 -6.80 88.03
C ALA A 442 63.71 -8.33 87.91
N HIS A 443 64.79 -8.82 87.30
CA HIS A 443 65.07 -10.24 87.08
C HIS A 443 66.18 -10.78 88.00
N ALA A 444 66.86 -9.91 88.77
CA ALA A 444 67.81 -10.23 89.84
C ALA A 444 67.11 -10.18 91.21
#